data_AF-A0A6C0I9P3-F1
#
_entry.id   AF-A0A6C0I9P3-F1
#
_cell.length_a   1.000
_cell.length_b   1.000
_cell.length_c   1.000
_cell.angle_alpha   90.00
_cell.angle_beta   90.00
_cell.angle_gamma   90.00
#
_symmetry.space_group_name_H-M   'P 1'
#
loop_
_entity.id
_entity.type
_entity.pdbx_description
1 polymer ?
#
loop_
_entity_poly.entity_id
_entity_poly.type
_entity_poly.pdbx_seq_one_letter_code
_entity_poly.pdbx_strand_id
1 'polypeptide(L)'
;MLSKKLREGLNFRQGVINEALETNAAKAANAARMRGGRQQQQQQQQQQQQQQQQQQQQQQQQQIAGNVKVYTGPKQGKFIINKHGKKVYIDRKTLNNNVPYMKKKAKKAKK
;
A
#
# COMPACT_ATOMS: atom_id res chain seq x y z
N MET A 1 55.39 46.10 -28.83
CA MET A 1 55.46 45.76 -27.39
C MET A 1 54.06 45.91 -26.80
N LEU A 2 53.37 44.81 -26.49
CA LEU A 2 52.11 44.89 -25.75
C LEU A 2 52.40 45.52 -24.37
N SER A 3 51.71 46.60 -24.02
CA SER A 3 51.96 47.31 -22.77
C SER A 3 51.69 46.38 -21.58
N LYS A 4 52.61 46.33 -20.62
CA LYS A 4 52.50 45.50 -19.40
C LYS A 4 51.14 45.69 -18.68
N LYS A 5 50.60 46.91 -18.76
CA LYS A 5 49.31 47.31 -18.18
C LYS A 5 48.10 46.55 -18.77
N LEU A 6 48.14 46.17 -20.04
CA LEU A 6 47.08 45.35 -20.67
C LEU A 6 47.15 43.88 -20.24
N ARG A 7 48.36 43.36 -19.99
CA ARG A 7 48.56 41.96 -19.56
C ARG A 7 48.09 41.74 -18.12
N GLU A 8 48.33 42.71 -17.23
CA GLU A 8 47.87 42.64 -15.84
C GLU A 8 46.33 42.69 -15.73
N GLY A 9 45.67 43.54 -16.51
CA GLY A 9 44.20 43.61 -16.53
C GLY A 9 43.53 42.32 -17.00
N LEU A 10 44.16 41.58 -17.92
CA LEU A 10 43.65 40.32 -18.44
C LEU A 10 43.78 39.19 -17.41
N ASN A 11 44.90 39.15 -16.67
CA ASN A 11 45.12 38.18 -15.59
C ASN A 11 44.14 38.40 -14.43
N PHE A 12 43.84 39.66 -14.07
CA PHE A 12 42.87 39.97 -13.02
C PHE A 12 41.44 39.55 -13.42
N ARG A 13 41.01 39.85 -14.64
CA ARG A 13 39.70 39.40 -15.16
C ARG A 13 39.58 37.88 -15.18
N GLN A 14 40.64 37.17 -15.54
CA GLN A 14 40.63 35.70 -15.58
C GLN A 14 40.49 35.09 -14.17
N GLY A 15 41.13 35.69 -13.16
CA GLY A 15 41.01 35.25 -11.76
C GLY A 15 39.59 35.34 -11.22
N VAL A 16 38.91 36.48 -11.44
CA VAL A 16 37.53 36.69 -10.96
C VAL A 16 36.53 35.74 -11.63
N ILE A 17 36.74 35.39 -12.90
CA ILE A 17 35.87 34.44 -13.62
C ILE A 17 36.04 33.03 -13.04
N ASN A 18 37.27 32.61 -12.74
CA ASN A 18 37.51 31.26 -12.20
C ASN A 18 36.89 31.09 -10.80
N GLU A 19 36.99 32.10 -9.93
CA GLU A 19 36.40 32.07 -8.58
C GLU A 19 34.87 32.01 -8.61
N ALA A 20 34.24 32.71 -9.56
CA ALA A 20 32.78 32.66 -9.76
C ALA A 20 32.28 31.30 -10.29
N LEU A 21 33.10 30.58 -11.06
CA LEU A 21 32.74 29.26 -11.57
C LEU A 21 32.82 28.19 -10.48
N GLU A 22 33.84 28.25 -9.61
CA GLU A 22 34.01 27.29 -8.52
C GLU A 22 32.89 27.37 -7.48
N THR A 23 32.50 28.59 -7.09
CA THR A 23 31.41 28.82 -6.13
C THR A 23 30.05 28.34 -6.64
N ASN A 24 29.76 28.54 -7.93
CA ASN A 24 28.52 28.05 -8.54
C ASN A 24 28.47 26.52 -8.66
N ALA A 25 29.59 25.89 -9.02
CA ALA A 25 29.70 24.42 -9.09
C ALA A 25 29.49 23.77 -7.71
N ALA A 26 30.10 24.32 -6.66
CA ALA A 26 29.92 23.84 -5.28
C ALA A 26 28.46 23.97 -4.79
N LYS A 27 27.78 25.07 -5.16
CA LYS A 27 26.38 25.30 -4.79
C LYS A 27 25.42 24.33 -5.50
N ALA A 28 25.67 24.04 -6.77
CA ALA A 28 24.89 23.07 -7.54
C ALA A 28 25.06 21.62 -7.02
N ALA A 29 26.28 21.22 -6.66
CA ALA A 29 26.55 19.88 -6.13
C ALA A 29 25.83 19.60 -4.80
N ASN A 30 25.77 20.60 -3.90
CA ASN A 30 25.04 20.47 -2.64
C ASN A 30 23.52 20.39 -2.83
N ALA A 31 22.96 21.16 -3.78
CA ALA A 31 21.54 21.08 -4.11
C ALA A 31 21.13 19.70 -4.66
N ALA A 32 21.98 19.08 -5.47
CA ALA A 32 21.73 17.74 -6.02
C ALA A 32 21.68 16.65 -4.93
N ARG A 33 22.60 16.69 -3.95
CA ARG A 33 22.63 15.74 -2.82
C ARG A 33 21.36 15.77 -1.96
N MET A 34 20.81 16.95 -1.70
CA MET A 34 19.59 17.11 -0.90
C MET A 34 18.33 16.61 -1.62
N ARG A 35 18.31 16.63 -2.96
CA ARG A 35 17.17 16.17 -3.76
C ARG A 35 17.08 14.64 -3.80
N GLY A 36 18.21 13.95 -3.86
CA GLY A 36 18.26 12.48 -3.90
C GLY A 36 17.73 11.82 -2.62
N GLY A 37 18.07 12.36 -1.45
CA GLY A 37 17.61 11.82 -0.17
C GLY A 37 16.09 11.93 0.06
N ARG A 38 15.47 13.04 -0.38
CA ARG A 38 14.02 13.25 -0.22
C ARG A 38 13.18 12.32 -1.10
N GLN A 39 13.65 12.00 -2.30
CA GLN A 39 12.93 11.07 -3.20
C GLN A 39 12.91 9.64 -2.66
N GLN A 40 14.02 9.16 -2.08
CA GLN A 40 14.05 7.83 -1.48
C GLN A 40 13.17 7.72 -0.23
N GLN A 41 13.14 8.75 0.63
CA GLN A 41 12.26 8.76 1.79
C GLN A 41 10.77 8.75 1.41
N GLN A 42 10.37 9.46 0.36
CA GLN A 42 8.98 9.45 -0.11
C GLN A 42 8.56 8.08 -0.67
N GLN A 43 9.46 7.36 -1.36
CA GLN A 43 9.14 6.01 -1.85
C GLN A 43 8.97 5.00 -0.70
N GLN A 44 9.79 5.07 0.36
CA GLN A 44 9.62 4.17 1.50
C GLN A 44 8.30 4.40 2.26
N GLN A 45 7.85 5.66 2.40
CA GLN A 45 6.55 5.93 3.03
C GLN A 45 5.36 5.38 2.23
N GLN A 46 5.41 5.43 0.89
CA GLN A 46 4.33 4.85 0.07
C GLN A 46 4.24 3.33 0.19
N GLN A 47 5.37 2.61 0.29
CA GLN A 47 5.33 1.15 0.47
C GLN A 47 4.74 0.74 1.83
N GLN A 48 5.00 1.47 2.91
CA GLN A 48 4.40 1.18 4.22
C GLN A 48 2.87 1.36 4.22
N GLN A 49 2.34 2.37 3.51
CA GLN A 49 0.88 2.56 3.42
C GLN A 49 0.18 1.43 2.66
N GLN A 50 0.79 0.87 1.61
CA GLN A 50 0.19 -0.26 0.90
C GLN A 50 0.12 -1.54 1.74
N GLN A 51 1.12 -1.81 2.58
CA GLN A 51 1.07 -3.00 3.47
C GLN A 51 -0.04 -2.91 4.52
N GLN A 52 -0.33 -1.73 5.07
CA GLN A 52 -1.43 -1.57 6.03
C GLN A 52 -2.80 -1.81 5.39
N GLN A 53 -3.02 -1.41 4.13
CA GLN A 53 -4.29 -1.69 3.46
C GLN A 53 -4.52 -3.18 3.20
N GLN A 54 -3.48 -3.96 2.89
CA GLN A 54 -3.64 -5.40 2.70
C GLN A 54 -4.02 -6.13 4.00
N GLN A 55 -3.47 -5.72 5.15
CA GLN A 55 -3.86 -6.35 6.43
C GLN A 55 -5.32 -6.09 6.81
N GLN A 56 -5.87 -4.89 6.51
CA GLN A 56 -7.29 -4.62 6.78
C GLN A 56 -8.23 -5.47 5.91
N GLN A 57 -7.88 -5.75 4.65
CA GLN A 57 -8.71 -6.63 3.82
C GLN A 57 -8.70 -8.07 4.31
N GLN A 58 -7.57 -8.60 4.80
CA GLN A 58 -7.54 -9.95 5.37
C GLN A 58 -8.37 -10.06 6.66
N GLN A 59 -8.38 -9.04 7.52
CA GLN A 59 -9.25 -9.08 8.72
C GLN A 59 -10.73 -9.03 8.35
N GLN A 60 -11.14 -8.27 7.33
CA GLN A 60 -12.54 -8.29 6.89
C GLN A 60 -12.94 -9.64 6.28
N GLN A 61 -12.05 -10.30 5.52
CA GLN A 61 -12.34 -11.64 5.03
C GLN A 61 -12.43 -12.67 6.16
N GLN A 62 -11.59 -12.59 7.18
CA GLN A 62 -11.68 -13.51 8.34
C GLN A 62 -12.92 -13.25 9.19
N GLN A 63 -13.38 -12.01 9.33
CA GLN A 63 -14.65 -11.70 10.00
C GLN A 63 -15.87 -12.20 9.21
N ILE A 64 -15.82 -12.16 7.88
CA ILE A 64 -16.89 -12.67 7.01
C ILE A 64 -16.87 -14.21 6.96
N ALA A 65 -15.70 -14.83 7.01
CA ALA A 65 -15.51 -16.29 7.08
C ALA A 65 -15.68 -16.87 8.51
N GLY A 66 -16.10 -16.05 9.47
CA GLY A 66 -16.49 -16.50 10.79
C GLY A 66 -17.66 -17.49 10.74
N ASN A 67 -17.84 -18.24 11.83
CA ASN A 67 -18.83 -19.30 11.97
C ASN A 67 -20.27 -18.76 11.79
N VAL A 68 -20.78 -18.77 10.54
CA VAL A 68 -22.10 -18.24 10.19
C VAL A 68 -23.19 -19.14 10.79
N LYS A 69 -23.90 -18.64 11.81
CA LYS A 69 -25.05 -19.34 12.40
C LYS A 69 -26.21 -19.32 11.41
N VAL A 70 -26.48 -20.46 10.79
CA VAL A 70 -27.62 -20.66 9.90
C VAL A 70 -28.81 -21.19 10.69
N TYR A 71 -29.95 -20.50 10.59
CA TYR A 71 -31.19 -20.85 11.27
C TYR A 71 -32.22 -21.44 10.30
N THR A 72 -33.05 -22.35 10.79
CA THR A 72 -34.20 -22.91 10.06
C THR A 72 -35.44 -22.07 10.32
N GLY A 73 -36.06 -21.55 9.25
CA GLY A 73 -37.25 -20.71 9.31
C GLY A 73 -38.58 -21.45 9.08
N PRO A 74 -39.73 -20.75 9.22
CA PRO A 74 -41.08 -21.34 9.22
C PRO A 74 -41.49 -22.08 7.95
N LYS A 75 -40.81 -21.82 6.82
CA LYS A 75 -41.12 -22.39 5.49
C LYS A 75 -40.04 -23.34 4.96
N GLN A 76 -39.34 -24.07 5.83
CA GLN A 76 -38.14 -24.88 5.49
C GLN A 76 -36.97 -24.09 4.84
N GLY A 77 -37.08 -22.76 4.78
CA GLY A 77 -36.01 -21.88 4.30
C GLY A 77 -34.93 -21.76 5.36
N LYS A 78 -33.67 -21.71 4.92
CA LYS A 78 -32.55 -21.36 5.78
C LYS A 78 -32.31 -19.86 5.72
N PHE A 79 -31.99 -19.24 6.85
CA PHE A 79 -31.64 -17.83 6.90
C PHE A 79 -30.44 -17.59 7.80
N ILE A 80 -29.74 -16.49 7.57
CA ILE A 80 -28.71 -15.96 8.46
C ILE A 80 -29.18 -14.65 9.05
N ILE A 81 -28.65 -14.31 10.22
CA ILE A 81 -28.90 -13.02 10.87
C ILE A 81 -27.67 -12.16 10.60
N ASN A 82 -27.84 -11.01 9.94
CA ASN A 82 -26.73 -10.09 9.71
C ASN A 82 -26.39 -9.29 10.99
N LYS A 83 -25.31 -8.50 10.94
CA LYS A 83 -24.89 -7.62 12.05
C LYS A 83 -25.94 -6.61 12.54
N HIS A 84 -26.94 -6.29 11.70
CA HIS A 84 -28.07 -5.42 12.02
C HIS A 84 -29.30 -6.19 12.52
N GLY A 85 -29.18 -7.49 12.78
CA GLY A 85 -30.30 -8.33 13.22
C GLY A 85 -31.30 -8.71 12.12
N LYS A 86 -31.05 -8.32 10.87
CA LYS A 86 -31.96 -8.63 9.74
C LYS A 86 -31.78 -10.07 9.30
N LYS A 87 -32.92 -10.76 9.06
CA LYS A 87 -32.95 -12.11 8.50
C LYS A 87 -32.71 -12.03 6.99
N VAL A 88 -31.66 -12.69 6.51
CA VAL A 88 -31.36 -12.85 5.09
C VAL A 88 -31.58 -14.31 4.74
N TYR A 89 -32.60 -14.57 3.91
CA TYR A 89 -32.89 -15.94 3.46
C TYR A 89 -31.85 -16.37 2.43
N ILE A 90 -31.34 -17.60 2.59
CA ILE A 90 -30.38 -18.18 1.67
C ILE A 90 -31.12 -19.12 0.73
N ASP A 91 -31.05 -18.84 -0.57
CA ASP A 91 -31.58 -19.75 -1.58
C ASP A 91 -30.84 -21.09 -1.58
N ARG A 92 -31.59 -22.17 -1.75
CA ARG A 92 -31.02 -23.53 -1.78
C ARG A 92 -29.95 -23.70 -2.88
N LYS A 93 -30.07 -22.93 -3.97
CA LYS A 93 -29.10 -22.90 -5.09
C LYS A 93 -27.75 -22.28 -4.70
N THR A 94 -27.75 -21.25 -3.84
CA THR A 94 -26.50 -20.56 -3.45
C THR A 94 -25.70 -21.33 -2.38
N LEU A 95 -26.36 -22.16 -1.58
CA LEU A 95 -25.71 -23.04 -0.60
C LEU A 95 -24.91 -24.19 -1.24
N ASN A 96 -25.41 -24.81 -2.30
CA ASN A 96 -24.74 -25.96 -2.92
C ASN A 96 -23.40 -25.60 -3.57
N ASN A 97 -23.23 -24.35 -4.01
CA ASN A 97 -21.99 -23.93 -4.68
C ASN A 97 -20.86 -23.57 -3.70
N ASN A 98 -21.17 -23.26 -2.43
CA ASN A 98 -20.20 -22.68 -1.49
C ASN A 98 -20.02 -23.44 -0.17
N VAL A 99 -20.81 -24.49 0.11
CA VAL A 99 -20.66 -25.26 1.35
C VAL A 99 -20.57 -26.75 1.03
N PRO A 100 -19.38 -27.37 1.06
CA PRO A 100 -19.25 -28.81 0.95
C PRO A 100 -19.95 -29.45 2.15
N TYR A 101 -21.15 -30.00 1.91
CA TYR A 101 -21.93 -30.63 2.97
C TYR A 101 -21.31 -31.98 3.31
N MET A 102 -20.50 -32.04 4.37
CA MET A 102 -20.02 -33.30 4.91
C MET A 102 -21.19 -34.05 5.57
N LYS A 103 -21.76 -34.99 4.83
CA LYS A 103 -22.85 -35.86 5.31
C LYS A 103 -22.33 -36.69 6.49
N LYS A 104 -22.72 -36.32 7.72
CA LYS A 104 -22.42 -37.12 8.92
C LYS A 104 -23.05 -38.51 8.75
N LYS A 105 -22.23 -39.55 8.81
CA LYS A 105 -22.69 -40.96 8.78
C LYS A 105 -23.56 -41.20 10.01
N ALA A 106 -24.79 -41.64 9.80
CA ALA A 106 -25.71 -41.99 10.88
C ALA A 106 -25.11 -43.13 11.71
N LYS A 107 -25.01 -42.96 13.03
CA LYS A 107 -24.65 -44.05 13.95
C LYS A 107 -25.83 -45.03 13.99
N LYS A 108 -25.63 -46.26 13.51
CA LYS A 108 -26.59 -47.35 13.67
C LYS A 108 -26.80 -47.57 15.17
N ALA A 109 -28.05 -47.52 15.63
CA ALA A 109 -28.41 -47.91 16.99
C ALA A 109 -28.08 -49.40 17.19
N LYS A 110 -27.33 -49.74 18.25
CA LYS A 110 -27.20 -51.14 18.69
C LYS A 110 -28.55 -51.54 19.30
N LYS A 111 -29.12 -52.63 18.78
CA LYS A 111 -30.26 -53.33 19.38
C LYS A 111 -29.90 -53.90 20.74
#